data_AF-A0AAW7LGJ3-F1
#
_entry.id   AF-A0AAW7LGJ3-F1
#
_cell.length_a   1.000
_cell.length_b   1.000
_cell.length_c   1.000
_cell.angle_alpha   90.00
_cell.angle_beta   90.00
_cell.angle_gamma   90.00
#
_symmetry.space_group_name_H-M   'P 1'
#
loop_
_entity.id
_entity.type
_entity.pdbx_description
1 polymer ?
#
loop_
_entity_poly.entity_id
_entity_poly.type
_entity_poly.pdbx_seq_one_letter_code
_entity_poly.pdbx_strand_id
1 'polypeptide(L)'
;MILVNTLGSWSHVYAPLLHADWHGCTPTDVIFPFFMFIIGSAMFFSFKKTNSTANASQVLRLIKRGAIIFAIGLALNMYPFTTSIENLRILGVLQRIGIAYILASICVLLLNRRGVISLSVAILIAYWLLLLSVGSNNAYTLENNLVRTVDIAVLGESHLWQGKGLAFDPEGLLSTLPSVVSV
;
A
#
# COMPACT_ATOMS: atom_id res chain seq x y z
N MET A 1 4.21 -13.33 -7.91
CA MET A 1 5.23 -12.51 -7.22
C MET A 1 6.58 -13.19 -7.05
N ILE A 2 6.69 -14.49 -6.74
CA ILE A 2 8.01 -15.14 -6.62
C ILE A 2 8.84 -15.00 -7.91
N LEU A 3 8.25 -15.28 -9.07
CA LEU A 3 8.92 -15.12 -10.36
C LEU A 3 9.26 -13.67 -10.72
N VAL A 4 8.69 -12.68 -10.04
CA VAL A 4 8.97 -11.24 -10.28
C VAL A 4 10.04 -10.75 -9.31
N ASN A 5 9.95 -11.19 -8.05
CA ASN A 5 10.83 -10.73 -6.97
C ASN A 5 12.10 -11.59 -6.82
N THR A 6 12.15 -12.77 -7.45
CA THR A 6 13.21 -13.76 -7.25
C THR A 6 13.57 -14.43 -8.58
N LEU A 7 14.05 -13.61 -9.51
CA LEU A 7 14.37 -14.00 -10.89
C LEU A 7 15.69 -14.77 -11.03
N GLY A 8 16.50 -14.85 -9.96
CA GLY A 8 17.85 -15.43 -9.99
C GLY A 8 18.85 -14.53 -10.72
N SER A 9 18.55 -14.14 -11.97
CA SER A 9 19.35 -13.24 -12.80
C SER A 9 18.48 -12.10 -13.36
N TRP A 10 18.86 -10.86 -13.03
CA TRP A 10 18.21 -9.66 -13.57
C TRP A 10 18.48 -9.41 -15.05
N SER A 11 19.44 -10.12 -15.66
CA SER A 11 19.78 -9.97 -17.08
C SER A 11 18.95 -10.87 -18.01
N HIS A 12 18.17 -11.81 -17.46
CA HIS A 12 17.37 -12.78 -18.24
C HIS A 12 15.93 -12.82 -17.75
N VAL A 13 15.25 -11.67 -17.81
CA VAL A 13 13.88 -11.52 -17.32
C VAL A 13 12.92 -11.39 -18.48
N TYR A 14 11.83 -12.14 -18.47
CA TYR A 14 10.76 -11.97 -19.45
C TYR A 14 10.14 -10.58 -19.30
N ALA A 15 10.04 -9.82 -20.39
CA ALA A 15 9.55 -8.44 -20.39
C ALA A 15 8.22 -8.22 -19.61
N PRO A 16 7.21 -9.11 -19.68
CA PRO A 16 5.98 -8.95 -18.89
C PRO A 16 6.16 -9.00 -17.37
N LEU A 17 7.26 -9.59 -16.88
CA LEU A 17 7.60 -9.74 -15.47
C LEU A 17 8.40 -8.57 -14.90
N LEU A 18 8.78 -7.60 -15.74
CA LEU A 18 9.47 -6.40 -15.31
C LEU A 18 8.48 -5.30 -14.95
N HIS A 19 8.82 -4.54 -13.92
CA HIS A 19 8.13 -3.29 -13.59
C HIS A 19 8.53 -2.19 -14.56
N ALA A 20 7.66 -1.20 -14.79
CA ALA A 20 8.08 0.03 -15.43
C ALA A 20 9.17 0.73 -14.59
N ASP A 21 10.14 1.38 -15.25
CA ASP A 21 11.26 2.02 -14.55
C ASP A 21 10.80 3.15 -13.62
N TRP A 22 9.78 3.92 -14.02
CA TRP A 22 9.13 4.90 -13.15
C TRP A 22 7.79 5.32 -13.73
N HIS A 23 7.82 5.84 -14.95
CA HIS A 23 6.62 6.12 -15.73
C HIS A 23 6.29 4.92 -16.61
N GLY A 24 5.01 4.54 -16.61
CA GLY A 24 4.50 3.43 -17.42
C GLY A 24 3.59 2.53 -16.62
N CYS A 25 3.15 1.46 -17.26
CA CYS A 25 2.37 0.40 -16.65
C CYS A 25 2.65 -0.89 -17.42
N THR A 26 3.19 -1.90 -16.74
CA THR A 26 3.39 -3.24 -17.26
C THR A 26 2.37 -4.21 -16.64
N PRO A 27 2.22 -5.43 -17.18
CA PRO A 27 1.38 -6.45 -16.58
C PRO A 27 1.74 -6.78 -15.12
N THR A 28 2.99 -6.54 -14.70
CA THR A 28 3.41 -6.79 -13.32
C THR A 28 2.91 -5.70 -12.37
N ASP A 29 2.82 -4.46 -12.84
CA ASP A 29 2.38 -3.31 -12.03
C ASP A 29 0.89 -3.43 -11.60
N VAL A 30 0.06 -4.11 -12.40
CA VAL A 30 -1.37 -4.29 -12.09
C VAL A 30 -1.64 -5.38 -11.06
N ILE A 31 -0.68 -6.26 -10.77
CA ILE A 31 -0.88 -7.39 -9.86
C ILE A 31 -1.23 -6.92 -8.45
N PHE A 32 -0.54 -5.89 -7.93
CA PHE A 32 -0.82 -5.37 -6.59
C PHE A 32 -2.24 -4.80 -6.45
N PRO A 33 -2.72 -3.93 -7.35
CA PRO A 33 -4.14 -3.53 -7.38
C PRO A 33 -5.13 -4.71 -7.40
N PHE A 34 -4.86 -5.76 -8.17
CA PHE A 34 -5.72 -6.96 -8.16
C PHE A 34 -5.71 -7.68 -6.80
N PHE A 35 -4.57 -7.74 -6.11
CA PHE A 35 -4.52 -8.27 -4.74
C PHE A 35 -5.41 -7.47 -3.78
N MET A 36 -5.35 -6.13 -3.85
CA MET A 36 -6.20 -5.27 -3.02
C MET A 36 -7.69 -5.52 -3.29
N PHE A 37 -8.08 -5.63 -4.57
CA PHE A 37 -9.44 -5.96 -4.97
C PHE A 37 -9.92 -7.33 -4.48
N ILE A 38 -9.06 -8.35 -4.55
CA ILE A 38 -9.37 -9.70 -4.05
C ILE A 38 -9.58 -9.67 -2.53
N ILE A 39 -8.77 -8.90 -1.80
CA ILE A 39 -8.92 -8.71 -0.34
C ILE A 39 -10.28 -8.07 -0.03
N GLY A 40 -10.67 -7.04 -0.78
CA GLY A 40 -11.99 -6.41 -0.69
C GLY A 40 -13.15 -7.37 -0.95
N SER A 41 -13.02 -8.17 -2.01
CA SER A 41 -13.99 -9.21 -2.36
C SER A 41 -14.13 -10.26 -1.24
N ALA A 42 -13.01 -10.71 -0.65
CA ALA A 42 -13.01 -11.64 0.47
C ALA A 42 -13.62 -11.02 1.74
N MET A 43 -13.38 -9.73 1.99
CA MET A 43 -13.95 -8.97 3.10
C MET A 43 -15.48 -8.94 3.04
N PHE A 44 -16.06 -8.71 1.86
CA PHE A 44 -17.52 -8.72 1.67
C PHE A 44 -18.17 -10.03 2.15
N PHE A 45 -17.59 -11.18 1.77
CA PHE A 45 -18.09 -12.48 2.23
C PHE A 45 -17.90 -12.68 3.74
N SER A 46 -16.80 -12.17 4.31
CA SER A 46 -16.56 -12.22 5.76
C SER A 46 -17.61 -11.42 6.56
N PHE A 47 -18.06 -10.27 6.07
CA PHE A 47 -19.04 -9.41 6.76
C PHE A 47 -20.48 -9.89 6.62
N LYS A 48 -20.81 -10.52 5.48
CA LYS A 48 -22.11 -11.17 5.28
C LYS A 48 -22.41 -12.21 6.37
N LYS A 49 -21.37 -12.87 6.90
CA LYS A 49 -21.48 -13.87 7.99
C LYS A 49 -21.72 -13.25 9.37
N THR A 50 -21.44 -11.97 9.56
CA THR A 50 -21.45 -11.29 10.88
C THR A 50 -22.51 -10.19 10.99
N ASN A 51 -23.58 -10.24 10.18
CA ASN A 51 -24.68 -9.26 10.12
C ASN A 51 -24.26 -7.81 9.86
N SER A 52 -23.01 -7.56 9.46
CA SER A 52 -22.47 -6.23 9.08
C SER A 52 -22.73 -5.10 10.11
N THR A 53 -22.87 -5.42 11.40
CA THR A 53 -23.08 -4.41 12.43
C THR A 53 -21.74 -3.92 12.99
N ALA A 54 -21.53 -2.60 13.01
CA ALA A 54 -20.37 -1.99 13.62
C ALA A 54 -20.37 -2.20 15.15
N ASN A 55 -19.83 -3.32 15.60
CA ASN A 55 -19.62 -3.64 17.01
C ASN A 55 -18.13 -3.52 17.35
N ALA A 56 -17.79 -3.02 18.54
CA ALA A 56 -16.42 -2.92 19.04
C ALA A 56 -15.65 -4.25 18.92
N SER A 57 -16.31 -5.38 19.17
CA SER A 57 -15.70 -6.71 19.02
C SER A 57 -15.32 -7.06 17.57
N GLN A 58 -16.10 -6.58 16.59
CA GLN A 58 -15.78 -6.75 15.18
C GLN A 58 -14.62 -5.84 14.78
N VAL A 59 -14.66 -4.56 15.16
CA VAL A 59 -13.57 -3.60 14.89
C VAL A 59 -12.25 -4.09 15.48
N LEU A 60 -12.24 -4.57 16.72
CA LEU A 60 -11.04 -5.12 17.35
C LEU A 60 -10.49 -6.34 16.59
N ARG A 61 -11.37 -7.19 16.05
CA ARG A 61 -10.97 -8.35 15.23
C ARG A 61 -10.32 -7.91 13.92
N LEU A 62 -10.81 -6.84 13.31
CA LEU A 62 -10.24 -6.25 12.08
C LEU A 62 -8.87 -5.64 12.34
N ILE A 63 -8.75 -4.84 13.39
CA ILE A 63 -7.48 -4.25 13.84
C ILE A 63 -6.47 -5.36 14.13
N LYS A 64 -6.87 -6.41 14.87
CA LYS A 64 -6.00 -7.56 15.14
C LYS A 64 -5.51 -8.23 13.86
N ARG A 65 -6.38 -8.44 12.86
CA ARG A 65 -5.98 -9.05 11.58
C ARG A 65 -4.97 -8.18 10.83
N GLY A 66 -5.24 -6.89 10.68
CA GLY A 66 -4.31 -5.99 10.00
C GLY A 66 -2.99 -5.83 10.77
N ALA A 67 -3.03 -5.79 12.10
CA ALA A 67 -1.83 -5.75 12.94
C ALA A 67 -0.97 -7.01 12.80
N ILE A 68 -1.59 -8.20 12.73
CA ILE A 68 -0.87 -9.45 12.46
C ILE A 68 -0.21 -9.41 11.08
N ILE A 69 -0.93 -8.98 10.04
CA ILE A 69 -0.37 -8.85 8.68
C ILE A 69 0.81 -7.86 8.69
N PHE A 70 0.67 -6.72 9.36
CA PHE A 70 1.72 -5.73 9.49
C PHE A 70 2.94 -6.30 10.21
N ALA A 71 2.75 -7.00 11.34
CA ALA A 71 3.83 -7.61 12.11
C ALA A 71 4.58 -8.69 11.32
N ILE A 72 3.85 -9.51 10.55
CA ILE A 72 4.46 -10.48 9.63
C ILE A 72 5.29 -9.76 8.56
N GLY A 73 4.77 -8.68 7.98
CA GLY A 73 5.51 -7.86 7.01
C GLY A 73 6.79 -7.27 7.59
N LEU A 74 6.73 -6.75 8.81
CA LEU A 74 7.89 -6.20 9.49
C LEU A 74 8.94 -7.29 9.79
N ALA A 75 8.50 -8.47 10.25
CA ALA A 75 9.39 -9.61 10.47
C ALA A 75 10.08 -10.07 9.17
N LEU A 76 9.37 -10.02 8.03
CA LEU A 76 9.96 -10.31 6.72
C LEU A 76 10.96 -9.24 6.27
N ASN A 77 10.70 -7.96 6.54
CA ASN A 77 11.67 -6.89 6.29
C ASN A 77 12.91 -7.00 7.19
N MET A 78 12.76 -7.58 8.39
CA MET A 78 13.88 -7.83 9.29
C MET A 78 14.71 -9.03 8.83
N TYR A 79 14.14 -10.04 8.17
CA TYR A 79 14.85 -11.23 7.73
C TYR A 79 16.04 -10.87 6.83
N PRO A 80 17.25 -11.45 7.03
CA PRO A 80 17.60 -12.57 7.92
C PRO A 80 18.01 -12.18 9.36
N PHE A 81 17.48 -11.07 9.88
CA PHE A 81 17.70 -10.51 11.23
C PHE A 81 19.10 -9.96 11.48
N THR A 82 19.78 -9.53 10.42
CA THR A 82 21.11 -8.91 10.48
C THR A 82 21.06 -7.39 10.41
N THR A 83 19.93 -6.81 10.00
CA THR A 83 19.75 -5.36 9.83
C THR A 83 19.53 -4.68 11.18
N SER A 84 20.25 -3.59 11.43
CA SER A 84 20.02 -2.72 12.60
C SER A 84 18.62 -2.11 12.54
N ILE A 85 17.96 -1.97 13.70
CA ILE A 85 16.61 -1.38 13.80
C ILE A 85 16.56 0.02 13.17
N GLU A 86 17.63 0.81 13.30
CA GLU A 86 17.76 2.17 12.71
C GLU A 86 17.66 2.21 11.18
N ASN A 87 17.98 1.11 10.50
CA ASN A 87 17.97 0.98 9.04
C ASN A 87 16.90 0.00 8.56
N LEU A 88 15.98 -0.39 9.45
CA LEU A 88 14.92 -1.33 9.12
C LEU A 88 13.86 -0.63 8.27
N ARG A 89 13.61 -1.13 7.06
CA ARG A 89 12.49 -0.68 6.25
C ARG A 89 11.16 -0.96 6.96
N ILE A 90 10.37 0.08 7.24
CA ILE A 90 9.13 -0.07 8.01
C ILE A 90 7.97 -0.47 7.11
N LEU A 91 7.78 0.24 6.00
CA LEU A 91 6.67 0.01 5.07
C LEU A 91 7.00 -1.07 4.04
N GLY A 92 5.97 -1.68 3.49
CA GLY A 92 6.05 -2.79 2.57
C GLY A 92 4.67 -3.27 2.17
N VAL A 93 4.63 -4.24 1.26
CA VAL A 93 3.39 -4.73 0.65
C VAL A 93 2.38 -5.22 1.70
N LEU A 94 2.84 -6.00 2.68
CA LEU A 94 1.98 -6.54 3.74
C LEU A 94 1.48 -5.46 4.69
N GLN A 95 2.35 -4.51 5.06
CA GLN A 95 2.01 -3.37 5.90
C GLN A 95 0.93 -2.53 5.24
N ARG A 96 1.09 -2.18 3.96
CA ARG A 96 0.07 -1.47 3.17
C ARG A 96 -1.24 -2.24 3.10
N ILE A 97 -1.19 -3.55 2.84
CA ILE A 97 -2.39 -4.41 2.84
C ILE A 97 -3.09 -4.33 4.21
N GLY A 98 -2.35 -4.45 5.31
CA GLY A 98 -2.91 -4.41 6.66
C GLY A 98 -3.59 -3.07 6.97
N ILE A 99 -2.95 -1.95 6.66
CA ILE A 99 -3.49 -0.60 6.86
C ILE A 99 -4.74 -0.38 5.99
N ALA A 100 -4.63 -0.66 4.69
CA ALA A 100 -5.72 -0.44 3.75
C ALA A 100 -6.94 -1.33 4.06
N TYR A 101 -6.70 -2.59 4.43
CA TYR A 101 -7.76 -3.49 4.88
C TYR A 101 -8.53 -2.94 6.09
N ILE A 102 -7.82 -2.45 7.11
CA ILE A 102 -8.46 -1.89 8.31
C ILE A 102 -9.29 -0.66 7.94
N LEU A 103 -8.71 0.27 7.18
CA LEU A 103 -9.39 1.52 6.79
C LEU A 103 -10.62 1.25 5.93
N ALA A 104 -10.50 0.41 4.90
CA ALA A 104 -11.62 0.04 4.02
C ALA A 104 -12.71 -0.70 4.80
N SER A 105 -12.32 -1.64 5.66
CA SER A 105 -13.26 -2.38 6.53
C SER A 105 -14.08 -1.43 7.40
N ILE A 106 -13.44 -0.44 8.02
CA ILE A 106 -14.12 0.55 8.86
C ILE A 106 -15.06 1.41 8.00
N CYS A 107 -14.62 1.88 6.84
CA CYS A 107 -15.45 2.67 5.94
C CYS A 107 -16.70 1.90 5.51
N VAL A 108 -16.58 0.63 5.16
CA VAL A 108 -17.70 -0.24 4.74
C VAL A 108 -18.65 -0.55 5.91
N LEU A 109 -18.16 -0.62 7.14
CA LEU A 109 -19.01 -0.82 8.33
C LEU A 109 -19.78 0.45 8.73
N LEU A 110 -19.21 1.63 8.48
CA LEU A 110 -19.79 2.91 8.91
C LEU A 110 -20.65 3.58 7.82
N LEU A 111 -20.34 3.36 6.55
CA LEU A 111 -20.96 4.04 5.43
C LEU A 111 -21.86 3.10 4.63
N ASN A 112 -22.94 3.65 4.10
CA ASN A 112 -23.74 2.94 3.10
C ASN A 112 -23.01 2.95 1.73
N ARG A 113 -23.54 2.20 0.76
CA ARG A 113 -22.96 2.10 -0.60
C ARG A 113 -22.70 3.46 -1.26
N ARG A 114 -23.60 4.45 -1.09
CA ARG A 114 -23.42 5.78 -1.66
C ARG A 114 -22.28 6.53 -0.95
N GLY A 115 -22.21 6.44 0.37
CA GLY A 115 -21.14 7.01 1.18
C GLY A 115 -19.77 6.45 0.82
N VAL A 116 -19.65 5.13 0.64
CA VAL A 116 -18.41 4.49 0.19
C VAL A 116 -17.98 5.03 -1.18
N ILE A 117 -18.89 5.05 -2.17
CA ILE A 117 -18.58 5.58 -3.52
C ILE A 117 -18.16 7.06 -3.45
N SER A 118 -18.89 7.89 -2.72
CA SER A 118 -18.56 9.32 -2.56
C SER A 118 -17.20 9.50 -1.90
N LEU A 119 -16.90 8.73 -0.84
CA LEU A 119 -15.61 8.77 -0.17
C LEU A 119 -14.48 8.31 -1.09
N SER A 120 -14.67 7.24 -1.86
CA SER A 120 -13.70 6.76 -2.84
C SER A 120 -13.36 7.83 -3.87
N VAL A 121 -14.38 8.47 -4.48
CA VAL A 121 -14.18 9.56 -5.44
C VAL A 121 -13.47 10.75 -4.78
N ALA A 122 -13.87 11.12 -3.56
CA ALA A 122 -13.24 12.21 -2.82
C ALA A 122 -11.76 11.92 -2.52
N ILE A 123 -11.42 10.71 -2.06
CA ILE A 123 -10.03 10.29 -1.81
C ILE A 123 -9.20 10.37 -3.08
N LEU A 124 -9.70 9.85 -4.21
CA LEU A 124 -8.96 9.84 -5.47
C LEU A 124 -8.71 11.26 -6.01
N ILE A 125 -9.74 12.12 -6.01
CA ILE A 125 -9.60 13.51 -6.46
C ILE A 125 -8.70 14.30 -5.52
N ALA A 126 -8.90 14.19 -4.20
CA ALA A 126 -8.09 14.90 -3.22
C ALA A 126 -6.62 14.46 -3.30
N TYR A 127 -6.36 13.15 -3.40
CA TYR A 127 -5.00 12.62 -3.57
C TYR A 127 -4.35 13.16 -4.84
N TRP A 128 -5.06 13.15 -5.97
CA TRP A 128 -4.55 13.69 -7.23
C TRP A 128 -4.21 15.17 -7.14
N LEU A 129 -5.09 16.00 -6.55
CA LEU A 129 -4.83 17.42 -6.32
C LEU A 129 -3.67 17.66 -5.34
N LEU A 130 -3.55 16.84 -4.29
CA LEU A 130 -2.43 16.89 -3.36
C LEU A 130 -1.11 16.64 -4.10
N LEU A 131 -1.04 15.63 -4.96
CA LEU A 131 0.18 15.40 -5.76
C LEU A 131 0.54 16.61 -6.63
N LEU A 132 -0.45 17.29 -7.21
CA LEU A 132 -0.22 18.47 -8.04
C LEU A 132 0.21 19.72 -7.25
N SER A 133 0.07 19.74 -5.92
CA SER A 133 0.43 20.89 -5.08
C SER A 133 1.92 21.26 -5.11
N VAL A 134 2.80 20.32 -5.43
CA VAL A 134 4.26 20.55 -5.61
C VAL A 134 4.63 21.03 -7.03
N GLY A 135 3.61 21.28 -7.87
CA GLY A 135 3.74 21.65 -9.28
C GLY A 135 3.75 20.43 -10.21
N SER A 136 3.09 20.52 -11.36
CA SER A 136 2.91 19.40 -12.30
C SER A 136 4.21 18.76 -12.77
N ASN A 137 5.27 19.57 -12.91
CA ASN A 137 6.59 19.11 -13.34
C ASN A 137 7.32 18.29 -12.27
N ASN A 138 6.93 18.43 -10.99
CA ASN A 138 7.52 17.72 -9.86
C ASN A 138 6.61 16.62 -9.29
N ALA A 139 5.29 16.77 -9.44
CA ALA A 139 4.27 15.90 -8.87
C ALA A 139 4.49 14.41 -9.18
N TYR A 140 5.06 14.13 -10.36
CA TYR A 140 5.24 12.78 -10.87
C TYR A 140 6.70 12.36 -10.99
N THR A 141 7.67 13.15 -10.50
CA THR A 141 9.10 12.75 -10.55
C THR A 141 9.48 11.93 -9.32
N LEU A 142 10.51 11.09 -9.42
CA LEU A 142 10.97 10.28 -8.28
C LEU A 142 11.52 11.14 -7.13
N GLU A 143 12.18 12.25 -7.45
CA GLU A 143 12.93 13.04 -6.48
C GLU A 143 12.05 14.01 -5.68
N ASN A 144 11.12 14.67 -6.38
CA ASN A 144 10.37 15.83 -5.86
C ASN A 144 8.88 15.54 -5.63
N ASN A 145 8.43 14.29 -5.78
CA ASN A 145 7.03 13.97 -5.53
C ASN A 145 6.68 14.13 -4.05
N LEU A 146 5.43 14.55 -3.80
CA LEU A 146 4.93 14.81 -2.46
C LEU A 146 4.93 13.55 -1.57
N VAL A 147 4.69 12.36 -2.15
CA VAL A 147 4.64 11.08 -1.40
C VAL A 147 5.97 10.86 -0.69
N ARG A 148 7.08 11.01 -1.43
CA ARG A 148 8.43 10.89 -0.89
C ARG A 148 8.70 11.90 0.22
N THR A 149 8.32 13.17 0.02
CA THR A 149 8.51 14.22 1.04
C THR A 149 7.81 13.85 2.35
N VAL A 150 6.56 13.36 2.27
CA VAL A 150 5.80 12.94 3.44
C VAL A 150 6.41 11.71 4.09
N ASP A 151 6.78 10.70 3.30
CA ASP A 151 7.35 9.46 3.84
C ASP A 151 8.69 9.72 4.54
N ILE A 152 9.55 10.58 3.99
CA ILE A 152 10.81 10.99 4.65
C ILE A 152 10.52 11.73 5.95
N ALA A 153 9.57 12.67 5.95
CA ALA A 153 9.25 13.46 7.14
C ALA A 153 8.66 12.62 8.28
N VAL A 154 7.90 11.57 7.96
CA VAL A 154 7.21 10.73 8.96
C VAL A 154 8.04 9.52 9.38
N LEU A 155 8.68 8.83 8.43
CA LEU A 155 9.38 7.57 8.68
C LEU A 155 10.89 7.77 8.80
N GLY A 156 11.46 8.82 8.21
CA GLY A 156 12.90 9.00 8.08
C GLY A 156 13.50 8.23 6.90
N GLU A 157 14.57 8.76 6.31
CA GLU A 157 15.17 8.20 5.10
C GLU A 157 15.69 6.76 5.29
N SER A 158 16.26 6.45 6.46
CA SER A 158 16.82 5.13 6.78
C SER A 158 15.79 4.00 6.82
N HIS A 159 14.50 4.36 6.93
CA HIS A 159 13.39 3.43 7.04
C HIS A 159 12.61 3.24 5.74
N LEU A 160 13.03 3.90 4.66
CA LEU A 160 12.43 3.77 3.32
C LEU A 160 13.18 2.75 2.46
N TRP A 161 12.54 2.32 1.39
CA TRP A 161 13.22 1.54 0.35
C TRP A 161 14.28 2.40 -0.36
N GLN A 162 15.45 1.82 -0.61
CA GLN A 162 16.61 2.51 -1.20
C GLN A 162 16.85 2.12 -2.66
N GLY A 163 15.87 1.47 -3.29
CA GLY A 163 16.02 1.05 -4.67
C GLY A 163 15.96 2.24 -5.61
N LYS A 164 16.86 2.24 -6.61
CA LYS A 164 17.12 3.35 -7.57
C LYS A 164 18.05 4.45 -7.05
N GLY A 165 18.80 4.19 -5.97
CA GLY A 165 19.86 5.10 -5.49
C GLY A 165 19.35 6.31 -4.69
N LEU A 166 18.09 6.28 -4.27
CA LEU A 166 17.44 7.35 -3.53
C LEU A 166 16.41 6.75 -2.56
N ALA A 167 16.27 7.34 -1.38
CA ALA A 167 15.30 6.92 -0.38
C ALA A 167 13.87 7.23 -0.85
N PHE A 168 13.08 6.21 -1.16
CA PHE A 168 11.69 6.32 -1.61
C PHE A 168 10.95 5.01 -1.33
N ASP A 169 9.72 5.06 -0.81
CA ASP A 169 8.92 3.85 -0.57
C ASP A 169 7.70 3.76 -1.51
N PRO A 170 7.63 2.77 -2.42
CA PRO A 170 6.45 2.57 -3.26
C PRO A 170 5.21 2.17 -2.44
N GLU A 171 5.43 1.62 -1.24
CA GLU A 171 4.43 1.22 -0.26
C GLU A 171 4.17 2.25 0.85
N GLY A 172 4.61 3.49 0.66
CA GLY A 172 4.50 4.62 1.60
C GLY A 172 3.10 4.96 2.12
N LEU A 173 3.06 5.86 3.10
CA LEU A 173 1.86 6.20 3.88
C LEU A 173 0.85 6.98 3.05
N LEU A 174 1.28 8.04 2.38
CA LEU A 174 0.38 8.91 1.61
C LEU A 174 -0.24 8.15 0.42
N SER A 175 0.57 7.34 -0.26
CA SER A 175 0.16 6.49 -1.38
C SER A 175 -0.68 5.28 -0.95
N THR A 176 -0.83 5.02 0.35
CA THR A 176 -1.77 4.01 0.87
C THR A 176 -3.23 4.49 0.76
N LEU A 177 -3.51 5.79 0.73
CA LEU A 177 -4.87 6.33 0.59
C LEU A 177 -5.63 5.82 -0.65
N PRO A 178 -5.10 5.94 -1.88
CA PRO A 178 -5.76 5.35 -3.05
C PRO A 178 -5.79 3.82 -3.01
N SER A 179 -4.86 3.18 -2.30
CA SER A 179 -4.88 1.72 -2.10
C SER A 179 -6.08 1.28 -1.25
N VAL A 180 -6.56 2.10 -0.31
CA VAL A 180 -7.81 1.84 0.43
C VAL A 180 -9.00 1.76 -0.50
N VAL A 181 -9.04 2.57 -1.56
CA VAL A 181 -10.13 2.59 -2.54
C VAL A 181 -10.13 1.34 -3.42
N SER A 182 -8.97 0.69 -3.57
CA SER A 182 -8.87 -0.57 -4.31
C SER A 182 -9.35 -1.80 -3.52
N VAL A 183 -9.54 -1.67 -2.21
CA VAL A 183 -10.14 -2.68 -1.31
C VAL A 183 -11.64 -2.46 -1.24
#